data_AF-A0A354J0T2-F1
#
_entry.id   AF-A0A354J0T2-F1
#
_cell.length_a   1.000
_cell.length_b   1.000
_cell.length_c   1.000
_cell.angle_alpha   90.00
_cell.angle_beta   90.00
_cell.angle_gamma   90.00
#
_symmetry.space_group_name_H-M   'P 1'
#
loop_
_entity.id
_entity.type
_entity.pdbx_description
1 polymer ?
#
loop_
_entity_poly.entity_id
_entity_poly.type
_entity_poly.pdbx_seq_one_letter_code
_entity_poly.pdbx_strand_id
1 'polypeptide(L)'
;MRAMTGLIGMALFASELHAQHYPFNPAPLPDFSVSNPSHRLSHARLRIAAASEDAAPLPPLRFGGLVLCSTSACYRLPRLPGKQPAAGGNGSASLLADALLPFTQIDTLYFEDRRGVNVTGSVTLSRPLLIEQHYYGGEIFVLLKPLRTGTQASYAPSFATSGFLREEGQSIYYNPRLPLDIALRHGVRFSLPAGALQQAEIFNAQVADTGAPYPLIDIFPYINLQKPASLTIRPLGRTVAGNIPKVPAPSLPGGKHGHNLRPAKPPEQRRLDILRTGTFTP
;
A
#
# COMPACT_ATOMS: atom_id res chain seq x y z
N MET A 1 65.37 5.30 -42.15
CA MET A 1 64.00 4.75 -41.97
C MET A 1 63.41 5.36 -40.70
N ARG A 2 62.37 6.18 -40.86
CA ARG A 2 61.63 6.82 -39.75
C ARG A 2 60.51 5.88 -39.30
N ALA A 3 60.39 5.61 -38.00
CA ALA A 3 59.21 4.99 -37.42
C ALA A 3 58.46 6.04 -36.59
N MET A 4 57.27 6.41 -37.07
CA MET A 4 56.31 7.26 -36.38
C MET A 4 55.41 6.41 -35.47
N THR A 5 55.37 6.83 -34.21
CA THR A 5 54.19 7.19 -33.40
C THR A 5 52.87 6.43 -33.62
N GLY A 6 52.33 5.91 -32.51
CA GLY A 6 50.91 5.53 -32.39
C GLY A 6 50.52 5.23 -30.94
N LEU A 7 50.52 6.25 -30.08
CA LEU A 7 49.88 6.17 -28.75
C LEU A 7 48.37 6.35 -28.94
N ILE A 8 47.60 5.28 -28.75
CA ILE A 8 46.13 5.34 -28.69
C ILE A 8 45.77 5.74 -27.26
N GLY A 9 45.43 7.03 -27.08
CA GLY A 9 44.83 7.52 -25.85
C GLY A 9 43.38 7.05 -25.75
N MET A 10 43.11 6.10 -24.86
CA MET A 10 41.76 5.76 -24.43
C MET A 10 41.19 6.93 -23.62
N ALA A 11 40.26 7.69 -24.22
CA ALA A 11 39.46 8.66 -23.50
C ALA A 11 38.52 7.93 -22.54
N LEU A 12 38.84 7.96 -21.25
CA LEU A 12 37.91 7.61 -20.17
C LEU A 12 36.80 8.65 -20.14
N PHE A 13 35.63 8.30 -20.67
CA PHE A 13 34.40 9.06 -20.42
C PHE A 13 34.02 8.89 -18.95
N ALA A 14 34.49 9.81 -18.11
CA ALA A 14 33.92 10.03 -16.80
C ALA A 14 32.49 10.54 -16.99
N SER A 15 31.50 9.67 -16.82
CA SER A 15 30.10 10.07 -16.73
C SER A 15 29.95 10.94 -15.48
N GLU A 16 29.84 12.25 -15.69
CA GLU A 16 29.57 13.24 -14.66
C GLU A 16 28.29 12.85 -13.90
N LEU A 17 28.37 12.86 -12.56
CA LEU A 17 27.21 12.80 -11.67
C LEU A 17 26.34 14.02 -11.98
N HIS A 18 25.34 13.84 -12.84
CA HIS A 18 24.35 14.87 -13.06
C HIS A 18 23.53 15.02 -11.79
N ALA A 19 23.64 16.19 -11.14
CA ALA A 19 22.69 16.60 -10.13
C ALA A 19 21.29 16.49 -10.75
N GLN A 20 20.39 15.70 -10.14
CA GLN A 20 19.02 15.62 -10.60
C GLN A 20 18.40 17.01 -10.50
N HIS A 21 18.12 17.62 -11.66
CA HIS A 21 17.56 18.95 -11.73
C HIS A 21 16.04 18.83 -11.57
N TYR A 22 15.51 19.41 -10.49
CA TYR A 22 14.07 19.56 -10.30
C TYR A 22 13.59 20.80 -11.04
N PRO A 23 12.36 20.82 -11.54
CA PRO A 23 11.82 21.99 -12.24
C PRO A 23 11.70 23.22 -11.32
N PHE A 24 11.58 23.01 -10.01
CA PHE A 24 11.43 24.08 -9.02
C PHE A 24 12.28 23.80 -7.78
N ASN A 25 12.66 24.85 -7.05
CA ASN A 25 13.33 24.69 -5.76
C ASN A 25 12.36 24.08 -4.74
N PRO A 26 12.66 22.90 -4.16
CA PRO A 26 11.70 22.21 -3.32
C PRO A 26 11.54 22.85 -1.93
N ALA A 27 10.29 23.16 -1.58
CA ALA A 27 9.90 23.60 -0.24
C ALA A 27 9.88 22.42 0.74
N PRO A 28 10.35 22.57 1.99
CA PRO A 28 10.31 21.49 2.96
C PRO A 28 8.88 21.17 3.40
N LEU A 29 8.55 19.89 3.54
CA LEU A 29 7.29 19.42 4.14
C LEU A 29 7.49 19.07 5.62
N PRO A 30 6.50 19.38 6.49
CA PRO A 30 6.53 18.93 7.87
C PRO A 30 6.15 17.44 7.99
N ASP A 31 6.66 16.80 9.05
CA ASP A 31 6.21 15.48 9.47
C ASP A 31 4.72 15.49 9.83
N PHE A 32 4.03 14.39 9.57
CA PHE A 32 2.67 14.21 10.05
C PHE A 32 2.67 13.91 11.56
N SER A 33 1.88 14.66 12.34
CA SER A 33 1.63 14.38 13.75
C SER A 33 0.13 14.41 14.06
N VAL A 34 -0.34 13.37 14.75
CA VAL A 34 -1.76 13.22 15.16
C VAL A 34 -2.18 14.31 16.16
N SER A 35 -1.24 14.92 16.88
CA SER A 35 -1.51 15.87 17.96
C SER A 35 -1.84 17.29 17.51
N ASN A 36 -1.76 17.63 16.22
CA ASN A 36 -2.00 18.99 15.73
C ASN A 36 -3.11 19.04 14.65
N PRO A 37 -4.38 19.13 15.05
CA PRO A 37 -5.53 19.09 14.12
C PRO A 37 -5.61 20.30 13.20
N SER A 38 -4.98 21.43 13.55
CA SER A 38 -4.98 22.70 12.81
C SER A 38 -4.41 22.58 11.39
N HIS A 39 -3.55 21.59 11.13
CA HIS A 39 -2.96 21.38 9.82
C HIS A 39 -3.95 20.83 8.77
N ARG A 40 -5.09 20.26 9.18
CA ARG A 40 -6.09 19.69 8.27
C ARG A 40 -6.82 20.73 7.40
N LEU A 41 -6.69 22.03 7.71
CA LEU A 41 -7.37 23.11 6.98
C LEU A 41 -6.66 23.49 5.67
N SER A 42 -5.35 23.25 5.55
CA SER A 42 -4.55 23.63 4.38
C SER A 42 -3.64 22.53 3.87
N HIS A 43 -3.57 21.41 4.59
CA HIS A 43 -2.74 20.26 4.25
C HIS A 43 -3.55 18.98 4.41
N ALA A 44 -3.18 17.96 3.64
CA ALA A 44 -3.63 16.60 3.83
C ALA A 44 -2.44 15.70 4.20
N ARG A 45 -2.74 14.53 4.78
CA ARG A 45 -1.71 13.55 5.10
C ARG A 45 -1.22 12.86 3.84
N LEU A 46 0.08 12.67 3.71
CA LEU A 46 0.72 11.95 2.63
C LEU A 46 1.51 10.77 3.19
N ARG A 47 1.24 9.56 2.67
CA ARG A 47 2.05 8.37 2.94
C ARG A 47 2.75 7.91 1.69
N ILE A 48 4.02 7.55 1.80
CA ILE A 48 4.77 6.97 0.68
C ILE A 48 5.29 5.61 1.10
N ALA A 49 4.96 4.58 0.35
CA ALA A 49 5.44 3.22 0.55
C ALA A 49 6.25 2.76 -0.68
N ALA A 50 7.22 1.88 -0.44
CA ALA A 50 7.97 1.25 -1.52
C ALA A 50 8.08 -0.26 -1.35
N ALA A 51 8.16 -0.97 -2.46
CA ALA A 51 8.44 -2.41 -2.51
C ALA A 51 9.46 -2.75 -3.59
N SER A 52 10.08 -3.92 -3.45
CA SER A 52 10.84 -4.53 -4.55
C SER A 52 9.90 -4.75 -5.73
N GLU A 53 10.39 -4.48 -6.94
CA GLU A 53 9.72 -4.95 -8.15
C GLU A 53 9.77 -6.48 -8.23
N ASP A 54 10.81 -7.11 -7.69
CA ASP A 54 11.04 -8.56 -7.77
C ASP A 54 10.76 -9.28 -6.45
N ALA A 55 10.73 -10.61 -6.49
CA ALA A 55 10.48 -11.45 -5.30
C ALA A 55 11.59 -11.35 -4.25
N ALA A 56 12.79 -10.95 -4.65
CA ALA A 56 13.92 -10.81 -3.74
C ALA A 56 13.64 -9.68 -2.73
N PRO A 57 13.83 -9.93 -1.41
CA PRO A 57 13.73 -8.88 -0.41
C PRO A 57 14.76 -7.79 -0.69
N LEU A 58 14.33 -6.54 -0.54
CA LEU A 58 15.27 -5.41 -0.62
C LEU A 58 16.21 -5.43 0.59
N PRO A 59 17.51 -5.18 0.42
CA PRO A 59 18.37 -4.83 1.54
C PRO A 59 17.91 -3.51 2.17
N PRO A 60 18.44 -3.12 3.34
CA PRO A 60 18.14 -1.81 3.93
C PRO A 60 18.35 -0.68 2.91
N LEU A 61 17.29 0.07 2.66
CA LEU A 61 17.29 1.17 1.70
C LEU A 61 17.86 2.43 2.36
N ARG A 62 18.73 3.12 1.63
CA ARG A 62 19.38 4.37 2.00
C ARG A 62 19.05 5.41 0.94
N PHE A 63 18.41 6.48 1.38
CA PHE A 63 17.92 7.55 0.52
C PHE A 63 18.64 8.86 0.82
N GLY A 64 18.93 9.67 -0.20
CA GLY A 64 19.53 11.00 -0.01
C GLY A 64 18.50 12.05 0.41
N GLY A 65 17.27 11.83 -0.03
CA GLY A 65 16.11 12.70 0.10
C GLY A 65 15.06 12.26 -0.93
N LEU A 66 13.80 12.62 -0.69
CA LEU A 66 12.71 12.37 -1.63
C LEU A 66 12.01 13.69 -1.90
N VAL A 67 11.93 14.04 -3.18
CA VAL A 67 11.31 15.28 -3.66
C VAL A 67 10.10 14.90 -4.51
N LEU A 68 8.99 15.57 -4.25
CA LEU A 68 7.71 15.41 -4.94
C LEU A 68 7.48 16.66 -5.76
N CYS A 69 7.20 16.54 -7.05
CA CYS A 69 6.96 17.69 -7.91
C CYS A 69 5.61 17.61 -8.61
N SER A 70 5.01 18.79 -8.72
CA SER A 70 3.91 19.12 -9.61
C SER A 70 4.43 19.84 -10.85
N THR A 71 3.52 20.31 -11.70
CA THR A 71 3.85 21.22 -12.81
C THR A 71 4.27 22.62 -12.36
N SER A 72 4.08 23.01 -11.10
CA SER A 72 4.28 24.38 -10.61
C SER A 72 5.09 24.50 -9.31
N ALA A 73 5.33 23.41 -8.58
CA ALA A 73 6.04 23.40 -7.31
C ALA A 73 6.73 22.06 -7.06
N CYS A 74 7.74 22.09 -6.20
CA CYS A 74 8.36 20.89 -5.66
C CYS A 74 8.37 20.94 -4.13
N TYR A 75 8.34 19.77 -3.52
CA TYR A 75 8.25 19.59 -2.09
C TYR A 75 9.24 18.51 -1.64
N ARG A 76 10.08 18.82 -0.65
CA ARG A 76 11.02 17.86 -0.07
C ARG A 76 10.41 17.24 1.17
N LEU A 77 10.35 15.92 1.21
CA LEU A 77 9.89 15.21 2.39
C LEU A 77 10.82 15.42 3.59
N PRO A 78 10.27 15.33 4.81
CA PRO A 78 11.07 15.31 6.03
C PRO A 78 12.00 14.08 6.04
N ARG A 79 12.96 14.10 6.94
CA ARG A 79 14.09 13.15 6.96
C ARG A 79 13.59 11.70 6.97
N LEU A 80 13.88 10.98 5.89
CA LEU A 80 13.51 9.57 5.75
C LEU A 80 14.22 8.73 6.83
N PRO A 81 13.53 7.80 7.51
CA PRO A 81 14.16 6.89 8.46
C PRO A 81 15.32 6.14 7.80
N GLY A 82 16.51 6.21 8.40
CA GLY A 82 17.77 5.82 7.75
C GLY A 82 17.93 4.33 7.41
N LYS A 83 17.08 3.45 7.96
CA LYS A 83 16.96 2.05 7.55
C LYS A 83 15.49 1.69 7.51
N GLN A 84 14.95 1.55 6.30
CA GLN A 84 13.61 1.01 6.12
C GLN A 84 13.67 -0.52 6.07
N PRO A 85 12.69 -1.23 6.65
CA PRO A 85 12.64 -2.68 6.56
C PRO A 85 12.59 -3.12 5.09
N ALA A 86 13.10 -4.33 4.85
CA ALA A 86 13.09 -4.95 3.55
C ALA A 86 11.63 -5.08 3.06
N ALA A 87 11.24 -4.30 2.06
CA ALA A 87 10.00 -4.52 1.35
C ALA A 87 10.26 -5.58 0.27
N GLY A 88 9.91 -6.84 0.52
CA GLY A 88 9.99 -7.90 -0.49
C GLY A 88 10.01 -9.31 0.07
N GLY A 89 9.48 -10.25 -0.70
CA GLY A 89 9.31 -11.68 -0.38
C GLY A 89 7.86 -12.17 -0.51
N ASN A 90 6.89 -11.35 -0.09
CA ASN A 90 5.45 -11.70 -0.01
C ASN A 90 4.51 -10.58 -0.51
N GLY A 91 5.03 -9.66 -1.32
CA GLY A 91 4.27 -8.50 -1.80
C GLY A 91 4.12 -7.35 -0.80
N SER A 92 4.75 -7.41 0.38
CA SER A 92 4.67 -6.31 1.38
C SER A 92 5.49 -5.09 0.97
N ALA A 93 4.90 -3.89 1.15
CA ALA A 93 5.58 -2.61 1.02
C ALA A 93 6.02 -2.04 2.38
N SER A 94 7.08 -1.24 2.38
CA SER A 94 7.59 -0.52 3.56
C SER A 94 7.29 0.98 3.46
N LEU A 95 6.81 1.56 4.57
CA LEU A 95 6.50 2.99 4.65
C LEU A 95 7.79 3.81 4.69
N LEU A 96 8.05 4.58 3.64
CA LEU A 96 9.19 5.46 3.52
C LEU A 96 9.01 6.78 4.27
N ALA A 97 7.82 7.37 4.17
CA ALA A 97 7.52 8.70 4.70
C ALA A 97 6.04 8.85 5.09
N ASP A 98 5.79 9.73 6.06
CA ASP A 98 4.47 10.17 6.50
C ASP A 98 4.54 11.68 6.80
N ALA A 99 3.94 12.50 5.95
CA ALA A 99 4.14 13.95 5.92
C ALA A 99 2.82 14.71 5.71
N LEU A 100 2.86 16.02 5.92
CA LEU A 100 1.78 16.92 5.55
C LEU A 100 2.09 17.54 4.19
N LEU A 101 1.17 17.38 3.24
CA LEU A 101 1.27 17.93 1.89
C LEU A 101 0.20 19.03 1.72
N PRO A 102 0.53 20.23 1.22
CA PRO A 102 -0.49 21.22 0.88
C PRO A 102 -1.41 20.70 -0.23
N PHE A 103 -2.60 21.27 -0.36
CA PHE A 103 -3.51 20.92 -1.45
C PHE A 103 -2.85 21.22 -2.80
N THR A 104 -2.56 20.17 -3.57
CA THR A 104 -1.77 20.22 -4.79
C THR A 104 -1.92 18.91 -5.57
N GLN A 105 -1.45 18.92 -6.81
CA GLN A 105 -1.28 17.73 -7.62
C GLN A 105 0.19 17.32 -7.59
N ILE A 106 0.50 16.05 -7.41
CA ILE A 106 1.86 15.51 -7.55
C ILE A 106 1.90 14.59 -8.76
N ASP A 107 2.92 14.77 -9.60
CA ASP A 107 3.09 14.01 -10.84
C ASP A 107 4.35 13.15 -10.81
N THR A 108 5.43 13.66 -10.21
CA THR A 108 6.75 13.00 -10.28
C THR A 108 7.43 12.95 -8.93
N LEU A 109 8.13 11.85 -8.67
CA LEU A 109 8.99 11.63 -7.52
C LEU A 109 10.44 11.60 -7.97
N TYR A 110 11.31 12.24 -7.20
CA TYR A 110 12.75 12.23 -7.39
C TYR A 110 13.48 11.74 -6.15
N PHE A 111 14.37 10.77 -6.35
CA PHE A 111 15.21 10.16 -5.35
C PHE A 111 16.61 10.75 -5.47
N GLU A 112 16.97 11.59 -4.50
CA GLU A 112 18.21 12.36 -4.50
C GLU A 112 19.46 11.47 -4.50
N ASP A 113 20.37 11.73 -5.44
CA ASP A 113 21.69 11.12 -5.47
C ASP A 113 22.63 11.86 -4.51
N ARG A 114 22.98 11.20 -3.40
CA ARG A 114 23.93 11.69 -2.40
C ARG A 114 24.90 10.58 -2.04
N ARG A 115 26.09 10.94 -1.54
CA ARG A 115 27.08 9.95 -1.12
C ARG A 115 26.51 8.98 -0.08
N GLY A 116 26.64 7.67 -0.34
CA GLY A 116 26.24 6.60 0.58
C GLY A 116 24.78 6.14 0.44
N VAL A 117 24.02 6.70 -0.49
CA VAL A 117 22.66 6.26 -0.81
C VAL A 117 22.71 5.07 -1.76
N ASN A 118 21.65 4.28 -1.81
CA ASN A 118 21.52 3.17 -2.77
C ASN A 118 20.19 3.19 -3.53
N VAL A 119 19.37 4.22 -3.36
CA VAL A 119 18.18 4.45 -4.18
C VAL A 119 18.29 5.82 -4.83
N THR A 120 18.31 5.87 -6.15
CA THR A 120 18.40 7.10 -6.94
C THR A 120 17.53 6.99 -8.19
N GLY A 121 17.19 8.13 -8.78
CA GLY A 121 16.40 8.19 -10.02
C GLY A 121 15.13 9.02 -9.87
N SER A 122 14.25 8.95 -10.86
CA SER A 122 12.95 9.60 -10.80
C SER A 122 11.88 8.70 -11.41
N VAL A 123 10.63 8.94 -11.04
CA VAL A 123 9.48 8.20 -11.57
C VAL A 123 8.26 9.10 -11.61
N THR A 124 7.57 9.09 -12.75
CA THR A 124 6.26 9.71 -12.90
C THR A 124 5.18 8.74 -12.41
N LEU A 125 4.22 9.27 -11.66
CA LEU A 125 3.07 8.51 -11.21
C LEU A 125 2.21 8.11 -12.41
N SER A 126 1.85 6.82 -12.49
CA SER A 126 0.90 6.33 -13.48
C SER A 126 -0.47 7.01 -13.36
N ARG A 127 -0.81 7.42 -12.13
CA ARG A 127 -1.94 8.31 -11.81
C ARG A 127 -1.44 9.45 -10.93
N PRO A 128 -1.53 10.71 -11.38
CA PRO A 128 -1.20 11.85 -10.54
C PRO A 128 -1.96 11.82 -9.22
N LEU A 129 -1.27 12.18 -8.13
CA LEU A 129 -1.92 12.31 -6.84
C LEU A 129 -2.52 13.70 -6.74
N LEU A 130 -3.84 13.79 -6.86
CA LEU A 130 -4.58 15.02 -6.65
C LEU A 130 -5.05 15.08 -5.20
N ILE A 131 -4.55 16.05 -4.43
CA ILE A 131 -5.01 16.31 -3.06
C ILE A 131 -5.76 17.63 -3.04
N GLU A 132 -7.07 17.55 -2.81
CA GLU A 132 -7.95 18.70 -2.68
C GLU A 132 -8.44 18.87 -1.24
N GLN A 133 -9.06 20.02 -0.98
CA GLN A 133 -9.81 20.24 0.24
C GLN A 133 -10.87 19.13 0.40
N HIS A 134 -11.07 18.66 1.64
CA HIS A 134 -11.99 17.56 2.02
C HIS A 134 -11.47 16.13 1.82
N TYR A 135 -10.33 15.91 1.18
CA TYR A 135 -9.67 14.61 1.23
C TYR A 135 -8.87 14.46 2.52
N TYR A 136 -8.96 13.29 3.15
CA TYR A 136 -8.16 12.99 4.35
C TYR A 136 -6.65 12.97 4.05
N GLY A 137 -6.29 12.46 2.87
CA GLY A 137 -4.91 12.36 2.45
C GLY A 137 -4.71 11.59 1.16
N GLY A 138 -3.45 11.36 0.83
CA GLY A 138 -3.01 10.59 -0.31
C GLY A 138 -1.95 9.57 0.05
N GLU A 139 -1.81 8.57 -0.80
CA GLU A 139 -0.77 7.56 -0.71
C GLU A 139 -0.07 7.42 -2.05
N ILE A 140 1.23 7.20 -2.01
CA ILE A 140 2.05 6.87 -3.17
C ILE A 140 2.71 5.52 -2.92
N PHE A 141 2.67 4.66 -3.93
CA PHE A 141 3.33 3.36 -3.92
C PHE A 141 4.36 3.30 -5.03
N VAL A 142 5.61 2.97 -4.66
CA VAL A 142 6.75 2.93 -5.57
C VAL A 142 7.31 1.50 -5.65
N LEU A 143 7.51 1.00 -6.87
CA LEU A 143 8.32 -0.20 -7.10
C LEU A 143 9.75 0.20 -7.40
N LEU A 144 10.69 -0.50 -6.75
CA LEU A 144 12.13 -0.32 -6.91
C LEU A 144 12.72 -1.51 -7.66
N LYS A 145 13.42 -1.23 -8.77
CA LYS A 145 14.18 -2.22 -9.54
C LYS A 145 15.64 -2.20 -9.15
N PRO A 146 16.31 -3.36 -9.05
CA PRO A 146 17.76 -3.41 -8.90
C PRO A 146 18.43 -2.87 -10.18
N LEU A 147 19.37 -1.94 -10.02
CA LEU A 147 20.30 -1.50 -11.05
C LEU A 147 21.61 -2.31 -10.99
N ARG A 148 22.08 -2.58 -9.77
CA ARG A 148 23.23 -3.43 -9.47
C ARG A 148 22.87 -4.36 -8.32
N THR A 149 23.41 -5.57 -8.34
CA THR A 149 23.24 -6.58 -7.28
C THR A 149 24.56 -6.80 -6.54
N GLY A 150 24.51 -7.44 -5.37
CA GLY A 150 25.70 -7.73 -4.55
C GLY A 150 25.99 -6.65 -3.49
N THR A 151 27.26 -6.51 -3.09
CA THR A 151 27.68 -5.61 -1.98
C THR A 151 27.50 -4.12 -2.28
N GLN A 152 27.40 -3.76 -3.55
CA GLN A 152 27.10 -2.41 -4.04
C GLN A 152 25.68 -2.34 -4.65
N ALA A 153 24.74 -3.08 -4.06
CA ALA A 153 23.36 -3.07 -4.55
C ALA A 153 22.82 -1.64 -4.62
N SER A 154 22.30 -1.27 -5.78
CA SER A 154 21.67 0.02 -6.05
C SER A 154 20.34 -0.20 -6.76
N TYR A 155 19.42 0.74 -6.54
CA TYR A 155 18.03 0.63 -6.97
C TYR A 155 17.57 1.93 -7.61
N ALA A 156 16.64 1.81 -8.55
CA ALA A 156 15.91 2.94 -9.11
C ALA A 156 14.41 2.69 -9.04
N PRO A 157 13.59 3.74 -8.92
CA PRO A 157 12.16 3.56 -9.08
C PRO A 157 11.85 3.14 -10.53
N SER A 158 11.02 2.12 -10.69
CA SER A 158 10.62 1.59 -12.00
C SER A 158 9.16 1.86 -12.33
N PHE A 159 8.33 1.96 -11.29
CA PHE A 159 6.92 2.29 -11.39
C PHE A 159 6.47 3.00 -10.13
N ALA A 160 5.50 3.90 -10.27
CA ALA A 160 4.81 4.45 -9.12
C ALA A 160 3.35 4.74 -9.46
N THR A 161 2.48 4.59 -8.48
CA THR A 161 1.05 4.93 -8.57
C THR A 161 0.63 5.66 -7.31
N SER A 162 -0.54 6.29 -7.35
CA SER A 162 -1.12 6.96 -6.20
C SER A 162 -2.58 6.54 -5.96
N GLY A 163 -3.04 6.82 -4.76
CA GLY A 163 -4.42 6.60 -4.32
C GLY A 163 -4.78 7.50 -3.16
N PHE A 164 -6.07 7.55 -2.84
CA PHE A 164 -6.55 8.32 -1.68
C PHE A 164 -6.32 7.56 -0.38
N LEU A 165 -5.82 8.27 0.62
CA LEU A 165 -5.74 7.75 1.98
C LEU A 165 -7.11 7.88 2.64
N ARG A 166 -7.63 6.78 3.20
CA ARG A 166 -8.86 6.80 4.01
C ARG A 166 -8.51 6.79 5.49
N GLU A 167 -9.25 7.57 6.29
CA GLU A 167 -9.04 7.71 7.73
C GLU A 167 -9.25 6.37 8.45
N GLU A 168 -10.32 5.68 8.08
CA GLU A 168 -10.66 4.36 8.56
C GLU A 168 -10.36 3.38 7.44
N GLY A 169 -9.34 2.54 7.57
CA GLY A 169 -9.01 1.56 6.54
C GLY A 169 -7.55 1.14 6.58
N GLN A 170 -7.28 -0.05 6.04
CA GLN A 170 -5.93 -0.57 5.89
C GLN A 170 -5.49 -0.41 4.44
N SER A 171 -4.39 0.32 4.24
CA SER A 171 -3.74 0.42 2.93
C SER A 171 -3.06 -0.89 2.57
N ILE A 172 -3.27 -1.31 1.33
CA ILE A 172 -2.74 -2.53 0.75
C ILE A 172 -1.98 -2.13 -0.51
N TYR A 173 -0.71 -2.49 -0.57
CA TYR A 173 0.15 -2.19 -1.72
C TYR A 173 0.40 -3.48 -2.48
N TYR A 174 -0.09 -3.58 -3.71
CA TYR A 174 -0.04 -4.81 -4.50
C TYR A 174 0.95 -4.68 -5.66
N ASN A 175 1.98 -5.53 -5.66
CA ASN A 175 2.87 -5.72 -6.81
C ASN A 175 2.37 -6.92 -7.64
N PRO A 176 2.01 -6.75 -8.93
CA PRO A 176 1.46 -7.82 -9.75
C PRO A 176 2.45 -8.97 -10.01
N ARG A 177 3.76 -8.79 -9.78
CA ARG A 177 4.74 -9.88 -9.92
C ARG A 177 4.69 -10.88 -8.76
N LEU A 178 4.07 -10.52 -7.64
CA LEU A 178 4.09 -11.32 -6.41
C LEU A 178 2.67 -11.62 -5.95
N PRO A 179 2.44 -12.80 -5.33
CA PRO A 179 1.21 -13.02 -4.59
C PRO A 179 1.21 -12.13 -3.34
N LEU A 180 0.02 -11.71 -2.95
CA LEU A 180 -0.24 -10.98 -1.71
C LEU A 180 -1.14 -11.86 -0.83
N ASP A 181 -0.78 -12.01 0.44
CA ASP A 181 -1.63 -12.58 1.48
C ASP A 181 -1.51 -11.74 2.74
N ILE A 182 -2.62 -11.14 3.17
CA ILE A 182 -2.66 -10.22 4.30
C ILE A 182 -3.78 -10.57 5.26
N ALA A 183 -3.51 -10.30 6.54
CA ALA A 183 -4.54 -10.23 7.55
C ALA A 183 -5.15 -8.82 7.57
N LEU A 184 -6.48 -8.78 7.56
CA LEU A 184 -7.27 -7.60 7.82
C LEU A 184 -7.89 -7.72 9.23
N ARG A 185 -8.62 -6.69 9.66
CA ARG A 185 -9.31 -6.69 10.96
C ARG A 185 -10.33 -7.84 11.04
N HIS A 186 -10.72 -8.18 12.27
CA HIS A 186 -11.71 -9.23 12.56
C HIS A 186 -11.36 -10.62 12.00
N GLY A 187 -10.05 -10.92 11.85
CA GLY A 187 -9.58 -12.23 11.41
C GLY A 187 -9.87 -12.54 9.94
N VAL A 188 -10.24 -11.54 9.14
CA VAL A 188 -10.38 -11.64 7.70
C VAL A 188 -9.00 -11.83 7.08
N ARG A 189 -8.84 -12.81 6.18
CA ARG A 189 -7.66 -12.93 5.32
C ARG A 189 -8.03 -12.60 3.88
N PHE A 190 -7.24 -11.74 3.26
CA PHE A 190 -7.39 -11.38 1.87
C PHE A 190 -6.14 -11.80 1.09
N SER A 191 -6.35 -12.49 -0.01
CA SER A 191 -5.25 -12.97 -0.86
C SER A 191 -5.49 -12.64 -2.32
N LEU A 192 -4.46 -12.10 -2.97
CA LEU A 192 -4.43 -11.83 -4.41
C LEU A 192 -3.29 -12.64 -5.03
N PRO A 193 -3.55 -13.50 -6.03
CA PRO A 193 -2.47 -14.22 -6.71
C PRO A 193 -1.60 -13.26 -7.53
N ALA A 194 -0.37 -13.65 -7.87
CA ALA A 194 0.45 -12.89 -8.82
C ALA A 194 -0.26 -12.76 -10.19
N GLY A 195 -0.21 -11.57 -10.77
CA GLY A 195 -0.85 -11.23 -12.04
C GLY A 195 -2.38 -11.11 -11.94
N ALA A 196 -2.92 -10.80 -10.77
CA ALA A 196 -4.35 -10.49 -10.63
C ALA A 196 -4.68 -9.09 -11.22
N LEU A 197 -3.68 -8.21 -11.33
CA LEU A 197 -3.72 -6.96 -12.08
C LEU A 197 -2.56 -6.87 -13.08
N GLN A 198 -2.68 -5.97 -14.06
CA GLN A 198 -1.61 -5.67 -15.02
C GLN A 198 -0.50 -4.80 -14.41
N GLN A 199 -0.85 -3.94 -13.47
CA GLN A 199 0.03 -2.92 -12.90
C GLN A 199 -0.08 -2.94 -11.37
N ALA A 200 0.91 -2.35 -10.71
CA ALA A 200 0.86 -2.18 -9.27
C ALA A 200 -0.22 -1.20 -8.86
N GLU A 201 -0.82 -1.46 -7.70
CA GLU A 201 -2.03 -0.77 -7.25
C GLU A 201 -2.05 -0.59 -5.74
N ILE A 202 -2.72 0.48 -5.28
CA ILE A 202 -3.03 0.74 -3.88
C ILE A 202 -4.51 0.46 -3.66
N PHE A 203 -4.81 -0.42 -2.71
CA PHE A 203 -6.17 -0.61 -2.21
C PHE A 203 -6.29 -0.08 -0.80
N ASN A 204 -7.49 0.32 -0.44
CA ASN A 204 -7.90 0.54 0.93
C ASN A 204 -8.98 -0.49 1.28
N ALA A 205 -8.71 -1.32 2.28
CA ALA A 205 -9.66 -2.27 2.81
C ALA A 205 -10.24 -1.77 4.14
N GLN A 206 -11.55 -1.59 4.16
CA GLN A 206 -12.33 -1.35 5.37
C GLN A 206 -13.01 -2.65 5.78
N VAL A 207 -12.94 -2.97 7.07
CA VAL A 207 -13.65 -4.10 7.65
C VAL A 207 -14.43 -3.57 8.85
N ALA A 208 -15.75 -3.64 8.75
CA ALA A 208 -16.67 -3.11 9.74
C ALA A 208 -17.52 -4.22 10.38
N ASP A 209 -17.67 -4.16 11.70
CA ASP A 209 -18.67 -4.94 12.42
C ASP A 209 -20.02 -4.22 12.32
N THR A 210 -20.96 -4.79 11.57
CA THR A 210 -22.29 -4.20 11.31
C THR A 210 -23.40 -4.77 12.20
N GLY A 211 -23.08 -5.61 13.19
CA GLY A 211 -24.11 -6.39 13.89
C GLY A 211 -24.54 -7.66 13.14
N ALA A 212 -24.00 -7.97 11.96
CA ALA A 212 -24.21 -9.24 11.26
C ALA A 212 -23.24 -10.35 11.73
N PRO A 213 -23.54 -11.65 11.53
CA PRO A 213 -22.63 -12.74 11.92
C PRO A 213 -21.24 -12.68 11.26
N TYR A 214 -21.11 -11.99 10.12
CA TYR A 214 -19.86 -11.76 9.41
C TYR A 214 -19.61 -10.25 9.28
N PRO A 215 -18.35 -9.78 9.27
CA PRO A 215 -18.05 -8.38 9.05
C PRO A 215 -18.38 -7.97 7.61
N LEU A 216 -18.74 -6.69 7.43
CA LEU A 216 -18.79 -6.04 6.13
C LEU A 216 -17.36 -5.69 5.70
N ILE A 217 -17.01 -6.01 4.46
CA ILE A 217 -15.70 -5.72 3.88
C ILE A 217 -15.90 -4.87 2.62
N ASP A 218 -15.28 -3.70 2.60
CA ASP A 218 -15.23 -2.81 1.42
C ASP A 218 -13.77 -2.68 0.99
N ILE A 219 -13.48 -2.94 -0.28
CA ILE A 219 -12.15 -2.81 -0.87
C ILE A 219 -12.25 -1.83 -2.03
N PHE A 220 -11.58 -0.68 -1.89
CA PHE A 220 -11.59 0.41 -2.85
C PHE A 220 -10.16 0.68 -3.35
N PRO A 221 -9.93 1.09 -4.62
CA PRO A 221 -10.92 1.27 -5.68
C PRO A 221 -11.54 -0.04 -6.16
N TYR A 222 -12.75 0.04 -6.72
CA TYR A 222 -13.39 -1.09 -7.36
C TYR A 222 -12.68 -1.38 -8.69
N ILE A 223 -12.04 -2.53 -8.77
CA ILE A 223 -11.16 -2.93 -9.86
C ILE A 223 -11.58 -4.27 -10.45
N ASN A 224 -11.28 -4.45 -11.75
CA ASN A 224 -11.48 -5.71 -12.43
C ASN A 224 -10.22 -6.57 -12.33
N LEU A 225 -10.33 -7.72 -11.65
CA LEU A 225 -9.24 -8.65 -11.49
C LEU A 225 -9.16 -9.64 -12.67
N GLN A 226 -7.95 -9.91 -13.14
CA GLN A 226 -7.67 -10.91 -14.17
C GLN A 226 -7.67 -12.34 -13.62
N LYS A 227 -7.36 -12.47 -12.33
CA LYS A 227 -7.35 -13.73 -11.58
C LYS A 227 -8.18 -13.56 -10.30
N PRO A 228 -8.90 -14.59 -9.86
CA PRO A 228 -9.76 -14.49 -8.69
C PRO A 228 -8.96 -14.15 -7.43
N ALA A 229 -9.49 -13.24 -6.62
CA ALA A 229 -9.05 -13.05 -5.25
C ALA A 229 -9.69 -14.09 -4.34
N SER A 230 -9.12 -14.28 -3.15
CA SER A 230 -9.70 -15.11 -2.10
C SER A 230 -9.90 -14.30 -0.83
N LEU A 231 -11.07 -14.45 -0.22
CA LEU A 231 -11.39 -13.95 1.11
C LEU A 231 -11.72 -15.12 2.02
N THR A 232 -11.01 -15.20 3.15
CA THR A 232 -11.35 -16.14 4.23
C THR A 232 -11.85 -15.35 5.42
N ILE A 233 -13.07 -15.61 5.84
CA ILE A 233 -13.77 -14.86 6.89
C ILE A 233 -14.27 -15.85 7.93
N ARG A 234 -14.20 -15.48 9.21
CA ARG A 234 -14.81 -16.24 10.30
C ARG A 234 -16.01 -15.49 10.85
N PRO A 235 -17.05 -16.20 11.36
CA PRO A 235 -18.12 -15.55 12.08
C PRO A 235 -17.56 -14.74 13.25
N LEU A 236 -18.09 -13.53 13.45
CA LEU A 236 -17.83 -12.73 14.63
C LEU A 236 -18.42 -13.47 15.83
N GLY A 237 -17.57 -13.84 16.79
CA GLY A 237 -17.98 -14.57 17.98
C GLY A 237 -18.87 -13.71 18.86
N ARG A 238 -20.18 -13.71 18.61
CA ARG A 238 -21.17 -13.07 19.48
C ARG A 238 -21.84 -14.13 20.31
N THR A 239 -21.47 -14.17 21.59
CA THR A 239 -22.36 -14.71 22.61
C THR A 239 -23.53 -13.74 22.68
N VAL A 240 -24.67 -14.13 22.09
CA VAL A 240 -25.94 -13.54 22.50
C VAL A 240 -26.09 -13.93 23.97
N ALA A 241 -25.69 -13.03 24.87
CA ALA A 241 -26.07 -13.12 26.26
C ALA A 241 -27.60 -13.00 26.26
N GLY A 242 -28.26 -14.15 26.25
CA GLY A 242 -29.70 -14.29 26.18
C GLY A 242 -30.34 -13.78 27.46
N ASN A 243 -30.43 -12.47 27.62
CA ASN A 243 -31.52 -11.84 28.33
C ASN A 243 -32.56 -11.40 27.30
N ILE A 244 -33.07 -12.37 26.54
CA ILE A 244 -34.39 -12.23 25.96
C ILE A 244 -35.34 -12.35 27.16
N PRO A 245 -36.10 -11.30 27.54
CA PRO A 245 -37.15 -11.46 28.53
C PRO A 245 -38.05 -12.60 28.04
N LYS A 246 -38.10 -13.67 28.82
CA LYS A 246 -38.94 -14.82 28.55
C LYS A 246 -40.38 -14.31 28.54
N VAL A 247 -40.95 -14.07 27.35
CA VAL A 247 -42.38 -13.80 27.23
C VAL A 247 -43.07 -14.99 27.91
N PRO A 248 -43.90 -14.77 28.95
CA PRO A 248 -44.59 -15.87 29.61
C PRO A 248 -45.37 -16.66 28.56
N ALA A 249 -45.04 -17.93 28.41
CA ALA A 249 -45.81 -18.82 27.55
C ALA A 249 -47.26 -18.87 28.10
N PRO A 250 -48.29 -18.79 27.24
CA PRO A 250 -49.65 -19.09 27.66
C PRO A 250 -49.66 -20.51 28.24
N SER A 251 -50.04 -20.64 29.51
CA SER A 251 -50.16 -21.94 30.16
C SER A 251 -51.33 -22.70 29.54
N LEU A 252 -51.03 -23.64 28.65
CA LEU A 252 -51.96 -24.69 28.23
C LEU A 252 -51.65 -25.98 29.00
N PRO A 253 -52.68 -26.68 29.53
CA PRO A 253 -52.46 -27.80 30.42
C PRO A 253 -52.15 -29.09 29.66
N GLY A 254 -51.06 -29.76 30.08
CA GLY A 254 -50.89 -31.21 29.96
C GLY A 254 -50.39 -31.76 28.61
N GLY A 255 -49.16 -32.27 28.59
CA GLY A 255 -48.69 -33.12 27.49
C GLY A 255 -47.20 -33.44 27.56
N LYS A 256 -46.86 -34.58 28.15
CA LYS A 256 -45.51 -35.15 28.15
C LYS A 256 -45.15 -35.57 26.72
N HIS A 257 -44.05 -35.08 26.14
CA HIS A 257 -43.21 -35.85 25.22
C HIS A 257 -41.80 -35.24 25.15
N GLY A 258 -40.80 -36.07 25.50
CA GLY A 258 -39.39 -35.71 25.41
C GLY A 258 -38.84 -35.98 24.02
N HIS A 259 -38.05 -35.04 23.50
CA HIS A 259 -37.17 -35.28 22.35
C HIS A 259 -35.75 -34.77 22.65
N ASN A 260 -34.81 -35.69 22.50
CA ASN A 260 -33.36 -35.48 22.59
C ASN A 260 -32.88 -34.50 21.51
N LEU A 261 -32.24 -33.40 21.93
CA LEU A 261 -31.49 -32.51 21.04
C LEU A 261 -30.07 -33.07 20.85
N ARG A 262 -29.71 -33.42 19.61
CA ARG A 262 -28.34 -33.75 19.20
C ARG A 262 -27.46 -32.49 19.22
N PRO A 263 -26.17 -32.59 19.57
CA PRO A 263 -25.25 -31.46 19.52
C PRO A 263 -24.95 -31.03 18.07
N ALA A 264 -24.84 -29.72 17.89
CA ALA A 264 -24.59 -29.04 16.62
C ALA A 264 -23.19 -29.35 16.06
N LYS A 265 -23.12 -29.49 14.74
CA LYS A 265 -21.90 -29.71 13.96
C LYS A 265 -21.03 -28.42 13.97
N PRO A 266 -19.68 -28.50 13.93
CA PRO A 266 -18.82 -27.32 13.93
C PRO A 266 -19.04 -26.44 12.69
N PRO A 267 -18.78 -25.11 12.77
CA PRO A 267 -19.04 -24.19 11.68
C PRO A 267 -18.14 -24.46 10.47
N GLU A 268 -18.79 -24.57 9.32
CA GLU A 268 -18.23 -24.82 8.01
C GLU A 268 -17.35 -23.63 7.56
N GLN A 269 -16.09 -23.90 7.22
CA GLN A 269 -15.22 -22.94 6.54
C GLN A 269 -15.70 -22.80 5.09
N ARG A 270 -16.31 -21.66 4.74
CA ARG A 270 -16.61 -21.34 3.34
C ARG A 270 -15.45 -20.58 2.72
N ARG A 271 -14.77 -21.22 1.77
CA ARG A 271 -13.91 -20.55 0.80
C ARG A 271 -14.82 -19.94 -0.28
N LEU A 272 -14.76 -18.63 -0.43
CA LEU A 272 -15.58 -17.88 -1.37
C LEU A 272 -14.66 -17.28 -2.42
N ASP A 273 -14.65 -17.90 -3.61
CA ASP A 273 -13.99 -17.37 -4.81
C ASP A 273 -14.91 -16.29 -5.40
N ILE A 274 -14.93 -15.11 -4.78
CA ILE A 274 -15.77 -13.98 -5.21
C ILE A 274 -14.90 -13.04 -6.05
N LEU A 275 -15.51 -12.46 -7.08
CA LEU A 275 -14.98 -11.41 -7.96
C LEU A 275 -14.41 -11.93 -9.30
N ARG A 276 -15.24 -12.67 -10.03
CA ARG A 276 -15.43 -12.41 -11.48
C ARG A 276 -16.82 -11.78 -11.63
N THR A 277 -16.88 -10.44 -11.65
CA THR A 277 -18.06 -9.63 -12.02
C THR A 277 -19.43 -10.18 -11.57
N GLY A 278 -20.00 -9.65 -10.49
CA GLY A 278 -21.38 -9.99 -10.12
C GLY A 278 -21.93 -9.10 -9.02
N THR A 279 -22.97 -8.35 -9.36
CA THR A 279 -23.91 -7.71 -8.44
C THR A 279 -24.40 -8.71 -7.39
N PHE A 280 -24.36 -8.30 -6.12
CA PHE A 280 -24.98 -9.01 -5.03
C PHE A 280 -26.46 -8.62 -4.99
N THR A 281 -27.37 -9.60 -5.10
CA THR A 281 -28.75 -9.46 -4.62
C THR A 281 -28.93 -10.35 -3.39
N PRO A 282 -29.67 -9.88 -2.39
CA PRO A 282 -29.68 -10.40 -1.01
C PRO A 282 -30.17 -11.85 -0.89
#